data_AF-G7V5I1-F1
#
_entry.id   AF-G7V5I1-F1
#
_cell.length_a   1.000
_cell.length_b   1.000
_cell.length_c   1.000
_cell.angle_alpha   90.00
_cell.angle_beta   90.00
_cell.angle_gamma   90.00
#
_symmetry.space_group_name_H-M   'P 1'
#
loop_
_entity.id
_entity.type
_entity.pdbx_description
1 polymer ?
#
loop_
_entity_poly.entity_id
_entity_poly.type
_entity_poly.pdbx_seq_one_letter_code
_entity_poly.pdbx_strand_id
1 'polypeptide(L)'
;MKKRGFTLVELLVVFIIIGVLSGMLLLTTLSGRDKAMATRIISDMRTLKSAALMYYHEEGKKWPIGPVSEAFCSKYLDRKAPESGDENLWYGFDSSDQTPCLVVANLPSESFGLRKKLASMASEAGIFEDKSLTRIYGETSPPPQRVYMPVAVKSPSP
;
A
#
# COMPACT_ATOMS: atom_id res chain seq x y z
N MET A 1 4.59 32.40 54.27
CA MET A 1 4.93 32.07 52.87
C MET A 1 3.71 32.37 52.00
N LYS A 2 3.75 33.37 51.10
CA LYS A 2 2.62 33.69 50.22
C LYS A 2 2.50 32.62 49.14
N LYS A 3 1.42 31.82 49.16
CA LYS A 3 1.11 30.90 48.07
C LYS A 3 0.58 31.72 46.88
N ARG A 4 1.28 31.67 45.74
CA ARG A 4 0.77 32.17 44.46
C ARG A 4 -0.22 31.12 43.93
N GLY A 5 -1.49 31.48 43.81
CA GLY A 5 -2.51 30.67 43.15
C GLY A 5 -2.61 31.07 41.69
N PHE A 6 -2.78 30.09 40.80
CA PHE A 6 -3.11 30.33 39.40
C PHE A 6 -4.50 30.97 39.30
N THR A 7 -4.67 31.88 38.35
CA THR A 7 -5.99 32.44 38.04
C THR A 7 -6.79 31.44 37.21
N LEU A 8 -8.11 31.40 37.41
CA LEU A 8 -9.02 30.61 36.56
C LEU A 8 -8.89 30.99 35.08
N VAL A 9 -8.58 32.25 34.80
CA VAL A 9 -8.40 32.78 33.45
C VAL A 9 -7.14 32.22 32.78
N GLU A 10 -6.04 32.09 33.51
CA GLU A 10 -4.80 31.45 33.00
C GLU A 10 -5.06 29.99 32.63
N LEU A 11 -5.84 29.26 33.43
CA LEU A 11 -6.16 27.88 33.09
C LEU A 11 -7.09 27.81 31.86
N LEU A 12 -8.06 28.73 31.77
CA LEU A 12 -9.03 28.80 30.68
C LEU A 12 -8.36 29.02 29.32
N VAL A 13 -7.47 30.01 29.22
CA VAL A 13 -6.78 30.31 27.94
C VAL A 13 -5.90 29.15 27.49
N VAL A 14 -5.29 28.41 28.43
CA VAL A 14 -4.46 27.24 28.12
C VAL A 14 -5.30 26.13 27.49
N PHE A 15 -6.48 25.81 28.03
CA PHE A 15 -7.36 24.81 27.42
C PHE A 15 -7.88 25.23 26.04
N ILE A 16 -8.13 26.53 25.83
CA ILE A 16 -8.51 27.06 24.51
C ILE A 16 -7.38 26.84 23.50
N ILE A 17 -6.14 27.18 23.86
CA ILE A 17 -4.97 27.01 22.98
C ILE A 17 -4.71 25.51 22.70
N ILE A 18 -4.77 24.66 23.73
CA ILE A 18 -4.62 23.20 23.56
C ILE A 18 -5.74 22.65 22.66
N GLY A 19 -6.97 23.14 22.78
CA GLY A 19 -8.10 22.77 21.93
C GLY A 19 -7.88 23.10 20.46
N VAL A 20 -7.40 24.30 20.15
CA VAL A 20 -7.10 24.71 18.76
C VAL A 20 -5.93 23.91 18.18
N LEU A 21 -4.83 23.78 18.93
CA LEU A 21 -3.64 23.04 18.48
C LEU A 21 -3.94 21.55 18.27
N SER A 22 -4.70 20.93 19.17
CA SER A 22 -5.10 19.52 19.04
C SER A 22 -6.07 19.29 17.87
N GLY A 23 -7.01 20.21 17.63
CA GLY A 23 -7.94 20.15 16.50
C GLY A 23 -7.23 20.19 15.13
N MET A 24 -6.23 21.06 14.97
CA MET A 24 -5.44 21.14 13.74
C MET A 24 -4.59 19.87 13.51
N LEU A 25 -4.05 19.27 14.58
CA LEU A 25 -3.26 18.05 14.51
C LEU A 25 -4.07 16.84 14.00
N LEU A 26 -5.32 16.69 14.44
CA LEU A 26 -6.18 15.57 14.01
C LEU A 26 -6.44 15.59 12.50
N LEU A 27 -6.74 16.75 11.93
CA LEU A 27 -7.05 16.89 10.49
C LEU A 27 -5.86 16.56 9.58
N THR A 28 -4.64 16.91 9.99
CA THR A 28 -3.44 16.61 9.19
C THR A 28 -3.06 15.11 9.21
N THR A 29 -3.24 14.45 10.37
CA THR A 29 -2.83 13.03 10.52
C THR A 29 -3.61 12.05 9.64
N LEU A 30 -4.89 12.33 9.34
CA LEU A 30 -5.73 11.50 8.46
C LEU A 30 -5.17 11.44 7.02
N SER A 31 -4.74 12.58 6.47
CA SER A 31 -4.21 12.65 5.10
C SER A 31 -2.81 12.02 4.95
N GLY A 32 -1.99 12.07 6.00
CA GLY A 32 -0.66 11.50 6.02
C GLY A 32 -0.66 9.97 6.05
N ARG A 33 -1.63 9.38 6.75
CA ARG A 33 -1.76 7.92 6.90
C ARG A 33 -2.03 7.22 5.56
N ASP A 34 -2.96 7.74 4.76
CA ASP A 34 -3.30 7.18 3.45
C ASP A 34 -2.10 7.20 2.48
N LYS A 35 -1.33 8.29 2.49
CA LYS A 35 -0.12 8.41 1.68
C LYS A 35 0.97 7.43 2.14
N ALA A 36 1.21 7.32 3.44
CA ALA A 36 2.18 6.37 3.98
C ALA A 36 1.80 4.92 3.63
N MET A 37 0.50 4.58 3.73
CA MET A 37 -0.01 3.27 3.38
C MET A 37 0.10 2.98 1.87
N ALA A 38 -0.23 3.95 1.01
CA ALA A 38 -0.04 3.81 -0.44
C ALA A 38 1.43 3.53 -0.81
N THR A 39 2.36 4.32 -0.24
CA THR A 39 3.80 4.12 -0.45
C THR A 39 4.27 2.76 0.05
N ARG A 40 3.78 2.31 1.22
CA ARG A 40 4.07 0.98 1.77
C ARG A 40 3.60 -0.12 0.81
N ILE A 41 2.36 -0.06 0.32
CA ILE A 41 1.81 -1.05 -0.60
C ILE A 41 2.65 -1.14 -1.89
N ILE A 42 2.99 0.01 -2.49
CA ILE A 42 3.84 0.06 -3.68
C ILE A 42 5.23 -0.54 -3.40
N SER A 43 5.83 -0.20 -2.26
CA SER A 43 7.13 -0.76 -1.85
C SER A 43 7.04 -2.28 -1.68
N ASP A 44 6.00 -2.77 -1.00
CA ASP A 44 5.79 -4.19 -0.76
C ASP A 44 5.60 -4.96 -2.07
N MET A 45 4.82 -4.42 -3.02
CA MET A 45 4.66 -5.01 -4.35
C MET A 45 5.98 -5.05 -5.13
N ARG A 46 6.81 -4.01 -5.03
CA ARG A 46 8.15 -3.99 -5.66
C ARG A 46 9.08 -5.03 -5.06
N THR A 47 9.10 -5.18 -3.74
CA THR A 47 9.90 -6.22 -3.08
C THR A 47 9.42 -7.62 -3.46
N LEU A 48 8.10 -7.86 -3.48
CA LEU A 48 7.50 -9.12 -3.91
C LEU A 48 7.82 -9.43 -5.38
N LYS A 49 7.85 -8.41 -6.23
CA LYS A 49 8.26 -8.54 -7.64
C LYS A 49 9.70 -9.04 -7.76
N SER A 50 10.63 -8.47 -6.99
CA SER A 50 12.02 -8.96 -6.95
C SER A 50 12.11 -10.40 -6.44
N ALA A 51 11.38 -10.73 -5.38
CA ALA A 51 11.33 -12.08 -4.83
C ALA A 51 10.75 -13.11 -5.82
N ALA A 52 9.71 -12.74 -6.56
CA ALA A 52 9.13 -13.60 -7.60
C ALA A 52 10.12 -13.88 -8.74
N LEU A 53 10.97 -12.91 -9.08
CA LEU A 53 12.04 -13.12 -10.06
C LEU A 53 13.10 -14.09 -9.54
N MET A 54 13.49 -13.99 -8.26
CA MET A 54 14.40 -14.95 -7.63
C MET A 54 13.83 -16.36 -7.64
N TYR A 55 12.55 -16.51 -7.24
CA TYR A 55 11.83 -17.79 -7.31
C TYR A 55 11.85 -18.37 -8.73
N TYR A 56 11.58 -17.54 -9.74
CA TYR A 56 11.60 -17.97 -11.14
C TYR A 56 12.95 -18.53 -11.57
N HIS A 57 14.06 -17.95 -11.11
CA HIS A 57 15.40 -18.42 -11.44
C HIS A 57 15.76 -19.73 -10.72
N GLU A 58 15.29 -19.94 -9.50
CA GLU A 58 15.63 -21.12 -8.69
C GLU A 58 14.75 -22.33 -9.03
N GLU A 59 13.44 -22.13 -9.23
CA GLU A 59 12.45 -23.20 -9.43
C GLU A 59 12.27 -23.61 -10.90
N GLY A 60 13.29 -23.34 -11.73
CA GLY A 60 13.34 -23.79 -13.12
C GLY A 60 12.38 -23.04 -14.06
N LYS A 61 12.34 -21.71 -13.99
CA LYS A 61 11.52 -20.82 -14.85
C LYS A 61 10.01 -20.96 -14.63
N LYS A 62 9.60 -21.26 -13.40
CA LYS A 62 8.19 -21.29 -13.00
C LYS A 62 7.87 -20.06 -12.17
N TRP A 63 6.75 -19.41 -12.46
CA TRP A 63 6.29 -18.29 -11.66
C TRP A 63 5.59 -18.77 -10.38
N PRO A 64 5.71 -18.02 -9.27
CA PRO A 64 4.86 -18.29 -8.11
C PRO A 64 3.40 -17.95 -8.44
N ILE A 65 2.46 -18.72 -7.86
CA ILE A 65 1.02 -18.57 -8.09
C ILE A 65 0.31 -18.67 -6.74
N GLY A 66 -0.72 -17.85 -6.55
CA GLY A 66 -1.55 -17.86 -5.34
C GLY A 66 -1.13 -16.83 -4.30
N PRO A 67 -1.71 -16.89 -3.09
CA PRO A 67 -1.39 -15.94 -2.03
C PRO A 67 0.09 -16.04 -1.61
N VAL A 68 0.68 -14.92 -1.21
CA VAL A 68 2.03 -14.89 -0.65
C VAL A 68 2.00 -15.64 0.69
N SER A 69 2.75 -16.74 0.78
CA SER A 69 2.85 -17.56 1.99
C SER A 69 4.03 -17.15 2.86
N GLU A 70 3.98 -17.46 4.16
CA GLU A 70 5.11 -17.24 5.06
C GLU A 70 6.36 -18.02 4.62
N ALA A 71 6.18 -19.23 4.08
CA ALA A 71 7.28 -20.04 3.56
C ALA A 71 7.98 -19.35 2.38
N PHE A 72 7.22 -18.77 1.45
CA PHE A 72 7.77 -17.97 0.36
C PHE A 72 8.56 -16.79 0.91
N CYS A 73 7.98 -16.06 1.86
CA CYS A 73 8.68 -14.95 2.47
C CYS A 73 9.97 -15.40 3.15
N SER A 74 9.95 -16.38 4.05
CA SER A 74 11.15 -16.85 4.73
C SER A 74 12.29 -17.30 3.81
N LYS A 75 11.98 -17.73 2.58
CA LYS A 75 12.97 -18.16 1.60
C LYS A 75 13.50 -17.01 0.72
N TYR A 76 12.66 -16.01 0.40
CA TYR A 76 12.97 -15.00 -0.63
C TYR A 76 12.92 -13.54 -0.15
N LEU A 77 12.39 -13.29 1.03
CA LEU A 77 12.16 -11.98 1.64
C LEU A 77 12.58 -12.12 3.10
N ASP A 78 13.72 -11.58 3.51
CA ASP A 78 14.21 -11.60 4.91
C ASP A 78 13.33 -10.77 5.87
N ARG A 79 12.01 -10.86 5.73
CA ARG A 79 10.96 -10.19 6.48
C ARG A 79 9.70 -11.05 6.43
N LYS A 80 8.83 -10.91 7.43
CA LYS A 80 7.51 -11.55 7.42
C LYS A 80 6.72 -11.12 6.17
N ALA A 81 5.80 -11.98 5.72
CA ALA A 81 4.81 -11.59 4.74
C ALA A 81 4.19 -10.25 5.13
N PRO A 82 3.94 -9.34 4.18
CA PRO A 82 3.32 -8.06 4.47
C PRO A 82 1.89 -8.28 4.99
N GLU A 83 1.78 -8.51 6.30
CA GLU A 83 0.53 -8.48 7.04
C GLU A 83 0.17 -7.01 7.20
N SER A 84 -0.97 -6.65 6.63
CA SER A 84 -1.63 -5.42 7.03
C SER A 84 -2.36 -5.69 8.33
N GLY A 85 -2.30 -4.75 9.28
CA GLY A 85 -3.16 -4.75 10.46
C GLY A 85 -4.64 -4.46 10.14
N ASP A 86 -5.07 -4.80 8.92
CA ASP A 86 -6.39 -4.55 8.35
C ASP A 86 -6.81 -5.84 7.63
N GLU A 87 -7.98 -6.38 8.00
CA GLU A 87 -8.38 -7.79 7.80
C GLU A 87 -8.50 -8.21 6.33
N ASN A 88 -8.44 -7.26 5.39
CA ASN A 88 -8.68 -7.50 3.97
C ASN A 88 -7.50 -7.11 3.05
N LEU A 89 -6.36 -6.65 3.58
CA LEU A 89 -5.17 -6.39 2.77
C LEU A 89 -4.27 -7.62 2.70
N TRP A 90 -4.24 -8.23 1.51
CA TRP A 90 -3.40 -9.39 1.20
C TRP A 90 -2.66 -9.19 -0.13
N TYR A 91 -1.59 -9.95 -0.29
CA TYR A 91 -0.76 -9.96 -1.49
C TYR A 91 -0.72 -11.36 -2.09
N GLY A 92 -0.61 -11.44 -3.40
CA GLY A 92 -0.55 -12.69 -4.12
C GLY A 92 0.22 -12.56 -5.43
N PHE A 93 0.44 -13.70 -6.05
CA PHE A 93 0.97 -13.82 -7.39
C PHE A 93 -0.10 -14.40 -8.29
N ASP A 94 -0.28 -13.79 -9.45
CA ASP A 94 -1.18 -14.26 -10.49
C ASP A 94 -0.37 -14.43 -11.76
N SER A 95 -0.46 -15.59 -12.38
CA SER A 95 0.21 -15.89 -13.64
C SER A 95 -0.86 -16.19 -14.67
N SER A 96 -1.11 -15.26 -15.58
CA SER A 96 -1.88 -15.54 -16.79
C SER A 96 -1.06 -16.45 -17.72
N ASP A 97 -1.74 -17.32 -18.48
CA ASP A 97 -1.21 -18.42 -19.29
C ASP A 97 -0.14 -18.03 -20.34
N GLN A 98 0.19 -16.74 -20.52
CA GLN A 98 1.15 -16.28 -21.53
C GLN A 98 2.31 -15.41 -21.03
N THR A 99 2.55 -15.30 -19.71
CA THR A 99 3.62 -14.48 -19.09
C THR A 99 3.55 -12.97 -19.42
N PRO A 100 3.67 -12.09 -18.42
CA PRO A 100 4.45 -12.26 -17.19
C PRO A 100 3.62 -12.39 -15.90
N CYS A 101 4.26 -12.91 -14.83
CA CYS A 101 3.68 -12.94 -13.48
C CYS A 101 3.27 -11.53 -13.05
N LEU A 102 2.15 -11.44 -12.35
CA LEU A 102 1.59 -10.24 -11.78
C LEU A 102 1.63 -10.35 -10.26
N VAL A 103 2.18 -9.34 -9.60
CA VAL A 103 1.96 -9.15 -8.17
C VAL A 103 0.59 -8.50 -7.99
N VAL A 104 -0.27 -9.14 -7.22
CA VAL A 104 -1.61 -8.66 -6.88
C VAL A 104 -1.60 -8.15 -5.46
N ALA A 105 -2.16 -6.96 -5.25
CA ALA A 105 -2.50 -6.46 -3.93
C ALA A 105 -4.01 -6.24 -3.85
N ASN A 106 -4.65 -6.79 -2.83
CA ASN A 106 -6.06 -6.54 -2.52
C ASN A 106 -6.15 -5.44 -1.48
N LEU A 107 -6.73 -4.30 -1.81
CA LEU A 107 -6.84 -3.16 -0.92
C LEU A 107 -8.02 -3.33 0.05
N PRO A 108 -8.04 -2.67 1.21
CA PRO A 108 -9.22 -2.66 2.08
C PRO A 108 -10.47 -2.08 1.38
N SER A 109 -11.65 -2.60 1.72
CA SER A 109 -12.93 -2.17 1.11
C SER A 109 -13.28 -0.72 1.44
N GLU A 110 -13.00 -0.29 2.68
CA GLU A 110 -13.44 1.00 3.25
C GLU A 110 -12.46 2.17 2.99
N SER A 111 -11.30 1.93 2.38
CA SER A 111 -10.24 2.96 2.25
C SER A 111 -10.30 3.72 0.92
N PHE A 112 -11.34 4.53 0.71
CA PHE A 112 -11.46 5.35 -0.52
C PHE A 112 -10.31 6.35 -0.69
N GLY A 113 -9.85 6.98 0.40
CA GLY A 113 -8.72 7.93 0.39
C GLY A 113 -7.41 7.28 -0.05
N LEU A 114 -7.13 6.07 0.45
CA LEU A 114 -6.00 5.23 0.03
C LEU A 114 -6.04 4.95 -1.48
N ARG A 115 -7.18 4.50 -2.01
CA ARG A 115 -7.33 4.18 -3.44
C ARG A 115 -7.11 5.39 -4.32
N LYS A 116 -7.67 6.55 -3.95
CA LYS A 116 -7.42 7.81 -4.65
C LYS A 116 -5.94 8.20 -4.62
N LYS A 117 -5.25 7.93 -3.51
CA LYS A 117 -3.82 8.22 -3.40
C LYS A 117 -2.96 7.26 -4.22
N LEU A 118 -3.27 5.97 -4.21
CA LEU A 118 -2.64 4.97 -5.08
C LEU A 118 -2.85 5.31 -6.56
N ALA A 119 -4.06 5.72 -6.94
CA ALA A 119 -4.37 6.21 -8.30
C ALA A 119 -3.43 7.37 -8.70
N SER A 120 -3.21 8.33 -7.80
CA SER A 120 -2.27 9.44 -8.09
C SER A 120 -0.81 9.01 -8.27
N MET A 121 -0.43 7.83 -7.79
CA MET A 121 0.93 7.28 -7.87
C MET A 121 1.04 6.16 -8.93
N ALA A 122 -0.07 5.83 -9.60
CA ALA A 122 -0.19 4.59 -10.35
C ALA A 122 0.70 4.51 -11.59
N SER A 123 0.73 5.60 -12.36
CA SER A 123 1.54 5.73 -13.57
C SER A 123 3.04 5.57 -13.26
N GLU A 124 3.53 6.23 -12.22
CA GLU A 124 4.93 6.13 -11.79
C GLU A 124 5.28 4.76 -11.18
N ALA A 125 4.35 4.18 -10.43
CA ALA A 125 4.54 2.87 -9.82
C ALA A 125 4.41 1.71 -10.82
N GLY A 126 3.83 1.95 -12.01
CA GLY A 126 3.57 0.91 -13.01
C GLY A 126 2.51 -0.09 -12.55
N ILE A 127 1.43 0.41 -11.93
CA ILE A 127 0.33 -0.42 -11.41
C ILE A 127 -0.95 -0.26 -12.24
N PHE A 128 -1.70 -1.34 -12.37
CA PHE A 128 -2.83 -1.50 -13.28
C PHE A 128 -4.09 -1.98 -12.56
N GLU A 129 -5.25 -1.68 -13.16
CA GLU A 129 -6.58 -2.08 -12.66
C GLU A 129 -6.95 -3.52 -13.00
N ASP A 130 -6.36 -4.04 -14.08
CA ASP A 130 -6.73 -5.31 -14.68
C ASP A 130 -5.49 -6.18 -14.93
N LYS A 131 -5.71 -7.49 -14.98
CA LYS A 131 -4.66 -8.47 -15.30
C LYS A 131 -4.09 -8.30 -16.70
N SER A 132 -4.86 -7.71 -17.61
CA SER A 132 -4.48 -7.44 -18.99
C SER A 132 -3.46 -6.31 -19.14
N LEU A 133 -3.15 -5.58 -18.06
CA LEU A 133 -2.20 -4.45 -18.05
C LEU A 133 -2.57 -3.33 -19.04
N THR A 134 -3.86 -3.21 -19.40
CA THR A 134 -4.35 -2.25 -20.39
C THR A 134 -4.70 -0.89 -19.80
N ARG A 135 -5.06 -0.85 -18.51
CA ARG A 135 -5.53 0.35 -17.81
C ARG A 135 -4.72 0.63 -16.56
N ILE A 136 -4.21 1.84 -16.45
CA ILE A 136 -3.48 2.29 -15.27
C ILE A 136 -4.45 2.39 -14.09
N TYR A 137 -3.97 2.06 -12.89
CA TYR A 137 -4.79 2.13 -11.69
C TYR A 137 -5.35 3.53 -11.42
N GLY A 138 -6.66 3.67 -11.29
CA GLY A 138 -7.35 4.93 -11.01
C GLY A 138 -8.05 5.59 -12.22
N GLU A 139 -8.05 4.95 -13.39
CA GLU A 139 -8.83 5.38 -14.55
C GLU A 139 -10.33 5.12 -14.35
N THR A 140 -10.70 4.11 -13.56
CA THR A 140 -12.10 3.87 -13.19
C THR A 140 -12.48 4.53 -11.87
N SER A 141 -13.72 5.02 -11.80
CA SER A 141 -14.29 5.65 -10.60
C SER A 141 -15.57 4.92 -10.18
N PRO A 142 -15.62 4.33 -8.96
CA PRO A 142 -14.56 4.28 -7.97
C PRO A 142 -13.41 3.32 -8.38
N PRO A 143 -12.17 3.56 -7.94
CA PRO A 143 -11.06 2.68 -8.27
C PRO A 143 -11.26 1.28 -7.72
N PRO A 144 -10.81 0.24 -8.43
CA PRO A 144 -11.05 -1.14 -8.06
C PRO A 144 -10.28 -1.51 -6.79
N GLN A 145 -10.75 -2.56 -6.12
CA GLN A 145 -10.11 -3.04 -4.90
C GLN A 145 -8.76 -3.72 -5.17
N ARG A 146 -8.59 -4.31 -6.35
CA ARG A 146 -7.37 -5.05 -6.71
C ARG A 146 -6.46 -4.19 -7.57
N VAL A 147 -5.17 -4.31 -7.29
CA VAL A 147 -4.09 -3.64 -8.00
C VAL A 147 -3.13 -4.70 -8.52
N TYR A 148 -2.69 -4.53 -9.76
CA TYR A 148 -1.78 -5.47 -10.42
C TYR A 148 -0.48 -4.77 -10.79
N MET A 149 0.65 -5.41 -10.52
CA MET A 149 1.99 -4.95 -10.93
C MET A 149 2.70 -6.06 -11.73
N PRO A 150 3.13 -5.80 -12.97
CA PRO A 150 3.84 -6.80 -13.75
C PRO A 150 5.26 -7.03 -13.22
N VAL A 151 5.63 -8.29 -13.01
CA VAL A 151 6.97 -8.71 -12.57
C VAL A 151 7.98 -8.55 -13.69
N ALA A 152 7.70 -9.10 -14.86
CA ALA A 152 8.45 -8.81 -16.08
C ALA A 152 7.63 -7.86 -16.95
N VAL A 153 8.28 -6.87 -17.55
CA VAL A 153 7.64 -6.04 -18.57
C VAL A 153 7.62 -6.90 -19.84
N LYS A 154 6.45 -7.13 -20.43
CA LYS A 154 6.42 -7.54 -21.83
C LYS A 154 7.11 -6.40 -22.57
N SER A 155 8.35 -6.61 -23.03
CA SER A 155 9.00 -5.65 -23.93
C SER A 155 7.97 -5.29 -25.00
N PRO A 156 7.73 -4.00 -25.31
CA PRO A 156 6.87 -3.66 -26.43
C PRO A 156 7.42 -4.43 -27.63
N SER A 157 6.59 -5.31 -28.18
CA SER A 157 6.94 -6.01 -29.41
C SER A 157 7.26 -4.96 -30.47
N PRO A 158 8.37 -5.09 -31.21
CA PRO A 158 8.74 -4.15 -32.27
C PRO A 158 7.68 -4.10 -33.38
#